data_AF-X0TWY8-F1
#
_entry.id   AF-X0TWY8-F1
#
_cell.length_a   1.000
_cell.length_b   1.000
_cell.length_c   1.000
_cell.angle_alpha   90.00
_cell.angle_beta   90.00
_cell.angle_gamma   90.00
#
_symmetry.space_group_name_H-M   'P 1'
#
loop_
_entity.id
_entity.type
_entity.pdbx_description
1 polymer ?
#
loop_
_entity_poly.entity_id
_entity_poly.type
_entity_poly.pdbx_seq_one_letter_code
_entity_poly.pdbx_strand_id
1 'polypeptide(L)'
;MSNDDEKKAYERMYLEYFLQDCSLKGHLIDYERPDFIFTCSDGLIIGIEITTIFQPKLDKSKFYPSQIESHFNQIVELTKKNFLEKYKSSLTVQFAFENEIVSSKDETIKLSKKLSDLIYDTIRNEDCSKFFDVEIQEDNLPNGLYKINIIYSPNISETLWS
;
A
#
# COMPACT_ATOMS: atom_id res chain seq x y z
N MET A 1 16.15 -8.44 -9.40
CA MET A 1 16.66 -7.84 -8.15
C MET A 1 16.86 -8.97 -7.16
N SER A 2 17.82 -8.85 -6.25
CA SER A 2 17.92 -9.83 -5.17
C SER A 2 16.72 -9.63 -4.21
N ASN A 3 16.34 -10.68 -3.48
CA ASN A 3 15.26 -10.62 -2.49
C ASN A 3 15.55 -9.57 -1.38
N ASP A 4 16.83 -9.27 -1.16
CA ASP A 4 17.29 -8.29 -0.18
C ASP A 4 17.12 -6.84 -0.66
N ASP A 5 17.34 -6.57 -1.95
CA ASP A 5 17.12 -5.24 -2.54
C ASP A 5 15.65 -4.83 -2.44
N GLU A 6 14.75 -5.80 -2.66
CA GLU A 6 13.31 -5.60 -2.59
C GLU A 6 12.84 -5.32 -1.16
N LYS A 7 13.33 -6.10 -0.18
CA LYS A 7 13.08 -5.87 1.24
C LYS A 7 13.52 -4.47 1.68
N LYS A 8 14.70 -4.03 1.25
CA LYS A 8 15.23 -2.69 1.57
C LYS A 8 14.40 -1.57 0.94
N ALA A 9 13.87 -1.78 -0.26
CA ALA A 9 12.97 -0.83 -0.91
C ALA A 9 11.65 -0.66 -0.15
N TYR A 10 11.04 -1.77 0.32
CA TYR A 10 9.85 -1.70 1.17
C TYR A 10 10.12 -1.04 2.52
N GLU A 11 11.22 -1.40 3.18
CA GLU A 11 11.66 -0.78 4.43
C GLU A 11 11.79 0.75 4.29
N ARG A 12 12.43 1.20 3.21
CA ARG A 12 12.52 2.62 2.89
C ARG A 12 11.16 3.26 2.68
N MET A 13 10.27 2.65 1.88
CA MET A 13 8.92 3.17 1.63
C MET A 13 8.12 3.34 2.94
N TYR A 14 8.17 2.36 3.83
CA TYR A 14 7.48 2.47 5.13
C TYR A 14 8.04 3.59 6.01
N LEU A 15 9.37 3.80 5.98
CA LEU A 15 9.98 4.92 6.70
C LEU A 15 9.63 6.28 6.08
N GLU A 16 9.66 6.39 4.76
CA GLU A 16 9.26 7.61 4.05
C GLU A 16 7.81 7.99 4.40
N TYR A 17 6.90 7.00 4.42
CA TYR A 17 5.52 7.17 4.88
C TYR A 17 5.45 7.68 6.33
N PHE A 18 6.14 7.02 7.26
CA PHE A 18 6.15 7.40 8.67
C PHE A 18 6.69 8.82 8.89
N LEU A 19 7.77 9.19 8.20
CA LEU A 19 8.40 10.51 8.33
C LEU A 19 7.49 11.62 7.78
N GLN A 20 6.78 11.34 6.68
CA GLN A 20 5.79 12.26 6.13
C GLN A 20 4.64 12.52 7.11
N ASP A 21 4.07 11.45 7.70
CA ASP A 21 2.98 11.58 8.68
C ASP A 21 3.42 12.33 9.95
N CYS A 22 4.65 12.09 10.41
CA CYS A 22 5.25 12.83 11.53
C CYS A 22 5.64 14.28 11.20
N SER A 23 5.47 14.73 9.95
CA SER A 23 5.91 16.05 9.46
C SER A 23 7.40 16.33 9.69
N LEU A 24 8.22 15.27 9.71
CA LEU A 24 9.67 15.38 9.89
C LEU A 24 10.34 15.68 8.56
N LYS A 25 11.09 16.79 8.50
CA LYS A 25 11.81 17.22 7.30
C LYS A 25 13.28 16.85 7.40
N GLY A 26 13.81 16.19 6.38
CA GLY A 26 15.19 15.75 6.36
C GLY A 26 15.51 14.86 5.17
N HIS A 27 16.67 14.20 5.26
CA HIS A 27 17.16 13.27 4.25
C HIS A 27 17.38 11.89 4.87
N LEU A 28 16.76 10.87 4.27
CA LEU A 28 16.93 9.46 4.63
C LEU A 28 18.03 8.83 3.77
N ILE A 29 18.98 8.15 4.40
CA ILE A 29 20.14 7.53 3.77
C ILE A 29 20.18 6.05 4.18
N ASP A 30 20.36 5.15 3.21
CA ASP A 30 20.57 3.72 3.51
C ASP A 30 21.92 3.54 4.20
N TYR A 31 21.94 2.69 5.22
CA TYR A 31 23.17 2.43 5.96
C TYR A 31 23.22 0.96 6.40
N GLU A 32 24.41 0.43 6.64
CA GLU A 32 24.54 -0.99 7.00
C GLU A 32 24.14 -1.26 8.46
N ARG A 33 24.52 -0.35 9.37
CA ARG A 33 24.19 -0.36 10.80
C ARG A 33 24.27 1.06 11.36
N PRO A 34 23.14 1.71 11.72
CA PRO A 34 21.76 1.24 11.64
C PRO A 34 21.28 0.99 10.20
N ASP A 35 20.12 0.36 9.98
CA ASP A 35 19.54 0.17 8.64
C ASP A 35 19.40 1.48 7.83
N PHE A 36 19.06 2.58 8.51
CA PHE A 36 18.94 3.90 7.89
C PHE A 36 19.46 5.01 8.81
N ILE A 37 19.93 6.10 8.20
CA ILE A 37 20.24 7.36 8.88
C ILE A 37 19.30 8.44 8.35
N PHE A 38 18.56 9.10 9.24
CA PHE A 38 17.76 10.28 8.91
C PHE A 38 18.44 11.54 9.46
N THR A 39 18.77 12.47 8.56
CA THR A 39 19.34 13.77 8.93
C THR A 39 18.25 14.84 8.83
N CYS A 40 17.82 15.36 9.98
CA CYS A 40 16.83 16.42 10.08
C CYS A 40 17.36 17.75 9.52
N SER A 41 16.47 18.65 9.10
CA SER A 41 16.88 19.96 8.57
C SER A 41 17.56 20.89 9.58
N ASP A 42 17.42 20.63 10.87
CA ASP A 42 18.08 21.34 11.98
C ASP A 42 19.46 20.75 12.34
N GLY A 43 19.91 19.71 11.63
CA GLY A 43 21.20 19.06 11.83
C GLY A 43 21.18 17.90 12.83
N LEU A 44 20.03 17.55 13.42
CA LEU A 44 19.90 16.33 14.21
C LEU A 44 20.05 15.09 13.32
N ILE A 45 20.82 14.10 13.80
CA ILE A 45 21.03 12.82 13.11
C ILE A 45 20.37 11.71 13.91
N ILE A 46 19.49 10.95 13.26
CA ILE A 46 18.74 9.85 13.85
C ILE A 46 19.13 8.55 13.15
N GLY A 47 19.59 7.58 13.93
CA GLY A 47 19.76 6.20 13.45
C GLY A 47 18.46 5.42 13.58
N ILE A 48 18.04 4.74 12.51
CA ILE A 48 16.79 3.99 12.45
C ILE A 48 17.11 2.53 12.14
N GLU A 49 16.78 1.65 13.08
CA GLU A 49 16.88 0.20 12.92
C GLU A 49 15.46 -0.36 12.77
N ILE A 50 15.21 -1.12 11.70
CA ILE A 50 13.91 -1.74 11.48
C ILE A 50 13.95 -3.16 12.04
N THR A 51 13.10 -3.39 13.04
CA THR A 51 12.91 -4.72 13.61
C THR A 51 11.49 -5.22 13.37
N THR A 52 11.36 -6.50 13.05
CA THR A 52 10.05 -7.14 12.94
C THR A 52 9.61 -7.61 14.31
N ILE A 53 8.46 -7.12 14.78
CA ILE A 53 7.80 -7.72 15.94
C ILE A 53 7.14 -9.01 15.44
N PHE A 54 7.62 -10.17 15.89
CA PHE A 54 6.96 -11.44 15.63
C PHE A 54 5.59 -11.43 16.33
N GLN A 55 4.52 -11.21 15.56
CA GLN A 55 3.17 -11.46 16.04
C GLN A 55 2.91 -12.97 15.95
N PRO A 56 2.62 -13.67 17.07
CA PRO A 56 2.18 -15.05 16.98
C PRO A 56 0.92 -15.09 16.14
N LYS A 57 0.86 -16.04 15.19
CA LYS A 57 -0.27 -16.26 14.28
C LYS A 57 -1.58 -16.05 15.05
N LEU A 58 -2.34 -15.03 14.65
CA LEU A 58 -3.71 -14.79 15.08
C LEU A 58 -4.44 -16.13 15.20
N ASP A 59 -4.99 -16.38 16.38
CA ASP A 59 -5.67 -17.62 16.74
C ASP A 59 -6.79 -17.90 15.73
N LYS A 60 -6.56 -18.86 14.84
CA LYS A 60 -7.45 -19.23 13.73
C LYS A 60 -8.77 -19.88 14.19
N SER A 61 -9.03 -19.92 15.49
CA SER A 61 -10.14 -20.69 16.08
C SER A 61 -11.48 -19.94 16.18
N LYS A 62 -11.59 -18.66 15.76
CA LYS A 62 -12.83 -17.87 15.94
C LYS A 62 -13.34 -17.03 14.77
N PHE A 63 -12.76 -17.11 13.58
CA PHE A 63 -13.34 -16.48 12.39
C PHE A 63 -13.52 -17.54 11.32
N TYR A 64 -14.57 -17.46 10.49
CA TYR A 64 -14.73 -18.23 9.26
C TYR A 64 -14.11 -17.42 8.10
N PRO A 65 -12.78 -17.33 7.94
CA PRO A 65 -12.13 -16.22 7.25
C PRO A 65 -11.81 -16.53 5.79
N SER A 66 -11.68 -17.81 5.42
CA SER A 66 -11.05 -18.19 4.15
C SER A 66 -11.87 -17.87 2.92
N GLN A 67 -13.21 -17.87 3.02
CA GLN A 67 -14.08 -17.52 1.89
C GLN A 67 -14.18 -16.01 1.70
N ILE A 68 -14.29 -15.25 2.78
CA ILE A 68 -14.34 -13.78 2.76
C ILE A 68 -12.99 -13.22 2.32
N GLU A 69 -11.89 -13.71 2.90
CA GLU A 69 -10.52 -13.32 2.53
C GLU A 69 -10.22 -13.71 1.07
N SER A 70 -10.62 -14.90 0.63
CA SER A 70 -10.50 -15.30 -0.79
C SER A 70 -11.29 -14.39 -1.71
N HIS A 71 -12.48 -13.95 -1.30
CA HIS A 71 -13.32 -13.04 -2.08
C HIS A 71 -12.71 -11.63 -2.15
N PHE A 72 -12.20 -11.09 -1.04
CA PHE A 72 -11.45 -9.82 -1.06
C PHE A 72 -10.20 -9.91 -1.93
N ASN A 73 -9.42 -10.98 -1.79
CA ASN A 73 -8.26 -11.22 -2.65
C ASN A 73 -8.66 -11.28 -4.13
N GLN A 74 -9.80 -11.89 -4.47
CA GLN A 74 -10.31 -11.88 -5.85
C GLN A 74 -10.64 -10.46 -6.33
N ILE A 75 -11.28 -9.63 -5.49
CA ILE A 75 -11.56 -8.23 -5.82
C ILE A 75 -10.26 -7.48 -6.06
N VAL A 76 -9.28 -7.61 -5.17
CA VAL A 76 -7.97 -6.96 -5.24
C VAL A 76 -7.22 -7.37 -6.51
N GLU A 77 -7.11 -8.68 -6.78
CA GLU A 77 -6.41 -9.20 -7.96
C GLU A 77 -7.06 -8.77 -9.28
N LEU A 78 -8.39 -8.81 -9.35
CA LEU A 78 -9.11 -8.32 -10.53
C LEU A 78 -8.93 -6.80 -10.70
N THR A 79 -8.93 -6.04 -9.62
CA THR A 79 -8.71 -4.58 -9.65
C THR A 79 -7.30 -4.27 -10.12
N LYS A 80 -6.29 -4.95 -9.57
CA LYS A 80 -4.89 -4.87 -9.98
C LYS A 80 -4.74 -5.19 -11.46
N LYS A 81 -5.34 -6.30 -11.92
CA LYS A 81 -5.31 -6.69 -13.34
C LYS A 81 -5.91 -5.61 -14.24
N ASN A 82 -7.12 -5.13 -13.92
CA ASN A 82 -7.79 -4.08 -14.70
C ASN A 82 -6.95 -2.80 -14.74
N PHE A 83 -6.33 -2.44 -13.61
CA PHE A 83 -5.47 -1.28 -13.52
C PHE A 83 -4.23 -1.43 -14.39
N LEU A 84 -3.51 -2.55 -14.28
CA LEU A 84 -2.27 -2.81 -15.03
C LEU A 84 -2.48 -2.96 -16.54
N GLU A 85 -3.64 -3.46 -16.96
CA GLU A 85 -4.01 -3.49 -18.39
C GLU A 85 -4.12 -2.08 -18.99
N LYS A 86 -4.55 -1.11 -18.18
CA LYS A 86 -4.79 0.28 -18.59
C LYS A 86 -3.60 1.20 -18.28
N TYR A 87 -2.87 0.94 -17.20
CA TYR A 87 -1.80 1.76 -16.64
C TYR A 87 -0.62 0.91 -16.20
N LYS A 88 0.51 1.08 -16.87
CA LYS A 88 1.74 0.30 -16.60
C LYS A 88 2.59 0.90 -15.49
N SER A 89 1.95 1.52 -14.49
CA SER A 89 2.65 2.15 -13.36
C SER A 89 2.64 1.23 -12.16
N SER A 90 3.79 1.14 -11.48
CA SER A 90 3.92 0.36 -10.27
C SER A 90 3.40 1.15 -9.07
N LEU A 91 2.33 0.66 -8.44
CA LEU A 91 1.71 1.26 -7.25
C LEU A 91 1.60 0.22 -6.15
N THR A 92 1.68 0.70 -4.92
CA THR A 92 1.22 -0.01 -3.73
C THR A 92 -0.20 0.44 -3.40
N VAL A 93 -1.16 -0.49 -3.33
CA VAL A 93 -2.55 -0.18 -3.01
C VAL A 93 -3.04 -1.07 -1.88
N GLN A 94 -3.55 -0.45 -0.82
CA GLN A 94 -4.09 -1.15 0.34
C GLN A 94 -5.58 -0.90 0.46
N PHE A 95 -6.37 -1.98 0.58
CA PHE A 95 -7.81 -1.93 0.72
C PHE A 95 -8.22 -2.26 2.16
N ALA A 96 -9.08 -1.44 2.75
CA ALA A 96 -9.76 -1.74 4.00
C ALA A 96 -11.22 -2.08 3.71
N PHE A 97 -11.54 -3.37 3.72
CA PHE A 97 -12.90 -3.86 3.51
C PHE A 97 -13.71 -3.90 4.81
N GLU A 98 -15.01 -3.67 4.72
CA GLU A 98 -15.96 -4.02 5.78
C GLU A 98 -16.13 -5.55 5.81
N ASN A 99 -16.49 -6.10 6.97
CA ASN A 99 -16.60 -7.57 7.15
C ASN A 99 -17.68 -8.25 6.28
N GLU A 100 -18.51 -7.49 5.56
CA GLU A 100 -19.59 -8.01 4.72
C GLU A 100 -19.62 -7.32 3.36
N ILE A 101 -18.94 -7.91 2.37
CA ILE A 101 -19.25 -7.66 0.95
C ILE A 101 -20.02 -8.86 0.43
N VAL A 102 -21.34 -8.75 0.37
CA VAL A 102 -22.14 -9.70 -0.39
C VAL A 102 -22.12 -9.24 -1.84
N SER A 103 -21.28 -9.88 -2.65
CA SER A 103 -21.28 -9.64 -4.10
C SER A 103 -21.30 -10.95 -4.87
N SER A 104 -22.24 -11.06 -5.80
CA SER A 104 -22.21 -12.07 -6.85
C SER A 104 -20.96 -11.90 -7.72
N LYS A 105 -20.61 -12.92 -8.51
CA LYS A 105 -19.44 -12.87 -9.40
C LYS A 105 -19.48 -11.68 -10.37
N ASP A 106 -20.66 -11.34 -10.89
CA ASP A 106 -20.84 -10.20 -11.80
C ASP A 106 -20.64 -8.86 -11.06
N GLU A 107 -21.06 -8.78 -9.81
CA GLU A 107 -20.83 -7.61 -8.96
C GLU A 107 -19.35 -7.47 -8.58
N THR A 108 -18.64 -8.57 -8.30
CA THR A 108 -17.18 -8.57 -8.09
C THR A 108 -16.46 -7.96 -9.30
N ILE A 109 -16.79 -8.39 -10.52
CA ILE A 109 -16.15 -7.87 -11.74
C ILE A 109 -16.44 -6.37 -11.92
N LYS A 110 -17.70 -5.95 -11.71
CA LYS A 110 -18.10 -4.53 -11.80
C LYS A 110 -17.40 -3.69 -10.75
N LEU A 111 -17.34 -4.17 -9.51
CA LEU A 111 -16.67 -3.51 -8.40
C LEU A 111 -15.18 -3.34 -8.69
N SER A 112 -14.49 -4.41 -9.09
CA SER A 112 -13.06 -4.35 -9.43
C SER A 112 -12.76 -3.38 -10.58
N LYS A 113 -13.65 -3.27 -11.57
CA LYS A 113 -13.49 -2.25 -12.63
C LYS A 113 -13.68 -0.84 -12.09
N LYS A 114 -14.71 -0.61 -11.28
CA LYS A 114 -14.99 0.68 -10.65
C LYS A 114 -13.84 1.13 -9.75
N LEU A 115 -13.29 0.23 -8.94
CA LEU A 115 -12.13 0.49 -8.08
C LEU A 115 -10.89 0.83 -8.90
N SER A 116 -10.65 0.11 -10.00
CA SER A 116 -9.53 0.38 -10.90
C SER A 116 -9.61 1.77 -11.54
N ASP A 117 -10.80 2.15 -12.04
CA ASP A 117 -11.03 3.48 -12.60
C ASP A 117 -10.91 4.57 -11.53
N LEU A 118 -11.41 4.33 -10.31
CA LEU A 118 -11.30 5.26 -9.18
C LEU A 118 -9.84 5.51 -8.76
N ILE A 119 -9.04 4.44 -8.61
CA ILE A 119 -7.61 4.53 -8.29
C ILE A 119 -6.90 5.35 -9.37
N TYR A 120 -7.18 5.06 -10.65
CA TYR A 120 -6.61 5.84 -11.74
C TYR A 120 -7.00 7.31 -11.68
N ASP A 121 -8.29 7.62 -11.56
CA ASP A 121 -8.74 9.01 -11.56
C ASP A 121 -8.19 9.81 -10.38
N THR A 122 -7.91 9.13 -9.27
CA THR A 122 -7.23 9.69 -8.10
C THR A 122 -5.77 10.05 -8.42
N ILE A 123 -5.03 9.14 -9.05
CA ILE A 123 -3.58 9.33 -9.26
C ILE A 123 -3.19 9.95 -10.61
N ARG A 124 -4.12 10.14 -11.55
CA ARG A 124 -3.80 10.60 -12.92
C ARG A 124 -3.11 11.97 -13.00
N ASN A 125 -3.28 12.79 -11.96
CA ASN A 125 -2.70 14.13 -11.87
C ASN A 125 -1.47 14.19 -10.94
N GLU A 126 -1.11 13.06 -10.31
CA GLU A 126 0.02 13.00 -9.40
C GLU A 126 1.35 12.96 -10.16
N ASP A 127 2.38 13.56 -9.54
CA ASP A 127 3.73 13.59 -10.11
C ASP A 127 4.45 12.26 -9.84
N CYS A 128 4.35 11.32 -10.79
CA CYS A 128 5.04 10.03 -10.76
C CYS A 128 6.59 10.14 -10.87
N SER A 129 7.20 11.31 -10.70
CA SER A 129 8.65 11.44 -10.45
C SER A 129 9.00 11.51 -8.96
N LYS A 130 8.01 11.68 -8.09
CA LYS A 130 8.18 11.83 -6.64
C LYS A 130 7.32 10.83 -5.88
N PHE A 131 7.70 10.59 -4.63
CA PHE A 131 6.84 9.86 -3.70
C PHE A 131 5.49 10.57 -3.55
N PHE A 132 4.40 9.80 -3.52
CA PHE A 132 3.10 10.28 -3.08
C PHE A 132 2.34 9.21 -2.30
N ASP A 133 1.45 9.68 -1.44
CA ASP A 133 0.57 8.87 -0.62
C ASP A 133 -0.80 9.55 -0.59
N VAL A 134 -1.80 8.86 -1.15
CA VAL A 134 -3.15 9.38 -1.32
C VAL A 134 -4.14 8.39 -0.71
N GLU A 135 -5.03 8.94 0.10
CA GLU A 135 -6.07 8.19 0.77
C GLU A 135 -7.44 8.53 0.18
N ILE A 136 -8.23 7.50 -0.11
CA ILE A 136 -9.65 7.63 -0.47
C ILE A 136 -10.47 7.15 0.72
N GLN A 137 -11.26 8.07 1.28
CA GLN A 137 -12.13 7.85 2.43
C GLN A 137 -13.51 7.29 2.02
N GLU A 138 -14.19 6.64 2.98
CA GLU A 138 -15.46 5.92 2.84
C GLU A 138 -16.52 6.65 2.00
N ASP A 139 -16.70 7.96 2.18
CA ASP A 139 -17.70 8.77 1.47
C ASP A 139 -17.59 8.72 -0.06
N ASN A 140 -16.40 8.37 -0.58
CA ASN A 140 -16.12 8.27 -2.02
C ASN A 140 -15.96 6.82 -2.49
N LEU A 141 -16.18 5.85 -1.61
CA LEU A 141 -15.97 4.44 -1.90
C LEU A 141 -17.29 3.71 -2.18
N PRO A 142 -17.25 2.63 -2.97
CA PRO A 142 -18.37 1.68 -3.01
C PRO A 142 -18.63 1.07 -1.62
N ASN A 143 -19.89 0.77 -1.32
CA ASN A 143 -20.28 0.09 -0.07
C ASN A 143 -19.41 -1.14 0.19
N GLY A 144 -19.04 -1.35 1.45
CA GLY A 144 -18.17 -2.44 1.86
C GLY A 144 -16.67 -2.11 1.83
N LEU A 145 -16.27 -0.86 1.55
CA LEU A 145 -14.91 -0.39 1.75
C LEU A 145 -14.87 0.83 2.67
N TYR A 146 -14.02 0.77 3.69
CA TYR A 146 -13.71 1.89 4.58
C TYR A 146 -12.69 2.85 3.99
N LYS A 147 -11.65 2.30 3.37
CA LYS A 147 -10.49 3.08 2.92
C LYS A 147 -9.78 2.39 1.77
N ILE A 148 -9.20 3.20 0.87
CA ILE A 148 -8.14 2.77 -0.04
C ILE A 148 -6.93 3.67 0.19
N ASN A 149 -5.76 3.09 0.45
CA ASN A 149 -4.50 3.82 0.47
C ASN A 149 -3.73 3.54 -0.82
N ILE A 150 -3.25 4.58 -1.49
CA ILE A 150 -2.51 4.48 -2.75
C ILE A 150 -1.16 5.15 -2.54
N ILE A 151 -0.10 4.36 -2.65
CA ILE A 151 1.28 4.79 -2.44
C ILE A 151 2.06 4.57 -3.72
N TYR A 152 2.85 5.57 -4.10
CA TYR A 152 3.85 5.47 -5.15
C TYR A 152 5.21 5.87 -4.59
N SER A 153 6.23 5.07 -4.90
CA SER A 153 7.62 5.42 -4.66
C SER A 153 8.43 5.14 -5.94
N PRO A 154 9.23 6.10 -6.44
CA PRO A 154 10.02 5.92 -7.66
C PRO A 154 11.09 4.83 -7.54
N ASN A 155 11.40 4.39 -6.31
CA ASN A 155 12.39 3.35 -6.04
C ASN A 155 11.79 1.93 -5.99
N ILE A 156 10.46 1.78 -6.12
CA ILE A 156 9.77 0.49 -6.10
C ILE A 156 9.28 0.17 -7.51
N SER A 157 9.84 -0.90 -8.08
CA SER A 157 9.46 -1.41 -9.40
C SER A 157 8.27 -2.38 -9.34
N GLU A 158 7.94 -2.90 -8.17
CA GLU A 158 6.87 -3.90 -7.98
C GLU A 158 5.52 -3.28 -7.56
N THR A 159 4.44 -4.03 -7.79
CA THR A 159 3.08 -3.61 -7.45
C THR A 159 2.57 -4.44 -6.29
N LEU A 160 2.47 -3.84 -5.11
CA LEU A 160 1.91 -4.51 -3.93
C LEU A 160 0.43 -4.13 -3.77
N TRP A 161 -0.47 -5.09 -3.94
CA TRP A 161 -1.90 -4.86 -3.78
C TRP A 161 -2.42 -5.83 -2.73
N SER A 162 -3.08 -5.32 -1.70
CA SER A 162 -3.54 -6.11 -0.54
C SER A 162 -4.84 -5.57 0.04
#